data_AF-A0A5C1MBR8-F1
#
_entry.id   AF-A0A5C1MBR8-F1
#
_cell.length_a   1.000
_cell.length_b   1.000
_cell.length_c   1.000
_cell.angle_alpha   90.00
_cell.angle_beta   90.00
_cell.angle_gamma   90.00
#
_symmetry.space_group_name_H-M   'P 1'
#
loop_
_entity.id
_entity.type
_entity.pdbx_description
1 polymer ?
#
loop_
_entity_poly.entity_id
_entity_poly.type
_entity_poly.pdbx_seq_one_letter_code
_entity_poly.pdbx_strand_id
1 'polypeptide(L)'
;MLRTLRATSFLLALFLSVTVLNASAAFDEALVRDFAPLSGYVIQPAGNEFIIDLDARQQIAVGDIFSVVTPGEKIIHPVTKEVLGTQDTVKGILQVTRIKAGYSYCRPLGAVSGIRNGDVIRRFQNIDVDFWDYTGQGEPLFKELQTTLPHLPWQGYAASQKSRPATPALPAGKSPALYFVLTSQGLEVRSPDFEIIHAYPTPGTQQARISTVTANAPAAEKSESAMISRVFDSGTETYWTSPPMKGTPVGVETGDFDGDGKQEVAVAFGDRVEIYRLAGGNYQQLATIPLGVAMRAYHLDGFDLKGNGRPQLFVSAVTDAGNLSGVMIESQDGRYRIARKGIPWHMRSLMLPGEGPILLAQEMGVQGREFSGPVFRVRLAGTELAKGGAAEVPAKANLYDFTPFRFKDRKLFACLGADGYLNIVAPDGQVVGSSVDKMGGSESYLEMTEDVQSGGESRISYLPSRIVVNENGEIVVPVNTGFSLLSRVRMFSKSEMKAMTWDGSTLRDAWHSIQEKSYLADFRLADANNGGSKALVTVVAFPDYNPLAARRAALHIYKLP
;
A
#
# COMPACT_ATOMS: atom_id res chain seq x y z
N MET A 1 43.98 -44.62 -27.89
CA MET A 1 44.28 -43.92 -26.62
C MET A 1 42.98 -43.37 -26.07
N LEU A 2 42.56 -43.92 -24.94
CA LEU A 2 41.37 -43.57 -24.14
C LEU A 2 41.69 -42.41 -23.18
N ARG A 3 40.62 -41.80 -22.62
CA ARG A 3 40.54 -40.83 -21.48
C ARG A 3 40.61 -39.36 -21.93
N THR A 4 39.71 -38.43 -21.57
CA THR A 4 38.83 -38.28 -20.40
C THR A 4 37.57 -37.46 -20.73
N LEU A 5 36.38 -38.07 -20.62
CA LEU A 5 35.10 -37.38 -20.37
C LEU A 5 34.69 -37.75 -18.94
N ARG A 6 34.53 -36.76 -18.05
CA ARG A 6 33.71 -36.75 -16.80
C ARG A 6 34.24 -35.69 -15.84
N ALA A 7 33.64 -34.50 -15.81
CA ALA A 7 33.57 -33.63 -14.62
C ALA A 7 32.79 -32.32 -14.90
N THR A 8 31.55 -32.37 -15.41
CA THR A 8 30.72 -31.15 -15.54
C THR A 8 29.22 -31.38 -15.34
N SER A 9 28.83 -32.40 -14.57
CA SER A 9 27.40 -32.68 -14.30
C SER A 9 27.04 -32.77 -12.81
N PHE A 10 27.90 -32.32 -11.89
CA PHE A 10 27.61 -32.36 -10.45
C PHE A 10 27.44 -30.98 -9.78
N LEU A 11 27.70 -29.88 -10.48
CA LEU A 11 27.55 -28.52 -9.94
C LEU A 11 26.21 -27.86 -10.28
N LEU A 12 25.44 -28.40 -11.24
CA LEU A 12 24.13 -27.88 -11.61
C LEU A 12 22.97 -28.50 -10.79
N ALA A 13 23.22 -29.64 -10.13
CA ALA A 13 22.25 -30.29 -9.25
C ALA A 13 22.29 -29.76 -7.80
N LEU A 14 23.32 -29.01 -7.41
CA LEU A 14 23.45 -28.43 -6.07
C LEU A 14 22.88 -26.99 -5.97
N PHE A 15 22.61 -26.33 -7.10
CA PHE A 15 21.98 -25.00 -7.13
C PHE A 15 20.45 -25.03 -7.31
N LEU A 16 19.88 -26.20 -7.66
CA LEU A 16 18.41 -26.37 -7.76
C LEU A 16 17.76 -26.90 -6.47
N SER A 17 18.54 -27.22 -5.43
CA SER A 17 18.03 -27.63 -4.12
C SER A 17 18.00 -26.51 -3.07
N VAL A 18 18.44 -25.29 -3.41
CA VAL A 18 18.49 -24.14 -2.48
C VAL A 18 17.33 -23.15 -2.68
N THR A 19 16.57 -23.23 -3.77
CA THR A 19 15.48 -22.27 -4.04
C THR A 19 14.13 -22.63 -3.43
N VAL A 20 13.91 -23.88 -3.02
CA VAL A 20 12.65 -24.30 -2.34
C VAL A 20 12.68 -23.96 -0.84
N LEU A 21 13.87 -23.75 -0.25
CA LEU A 21 14.02 -23.43 1.17
C LEU A 21 13.56 -22.01 1.55
N ASN A 22 13.45 -21.08 0.61
CA ASN A 22 13.21 -19.67 0.94
C ASN A 22 11.74 -19.26 1.09
N ALA A 23 10.80 -19.95 0.43
CA ALA A 23 9.37 -19.61 0.55
C ALA A 23 8.74 -20.18 1.83
N SER A 24 9.13 -21.40 2.22
CA SER A 24 8.75 -22.00 3.52
C SER A 24 9.34 -21.18 4.66
N ALA A 25 10.63 -20.85 4.58
CA ALA A 25 11.30 -20.04 5.60
C ALA A 25 10.65 -18.66 5.76
N ALA A 26 10.27 -17.97 4.68
CA ALA A 26 9.60 -16.67 4.78
C ALA A 26 8.18 -16.76 5.36
N PHE A 27 7.45 -17.85 5.08
CA PHE A 27 6.14 -18.14 5.68
C PHE A 27 6.26 -18.43 7.18
N ASP A 28 7.23 -19.26 7.56
CA ASP A 28 7.50 -19.61 8.95
C ASP A 28 8.01 -18.39 9.75
N GLU A 29 8.92 -17.60 9.18
CA GLU A 29 9.42 -16.37 9.81
C GLU A 29 8.29 -15.36 10.06
N ALA A 30 7.34 -15.21 9.12
CA ALA A 30 6.19 -14.34 9.29
C ALA A 30 5.28 -14.84 10.42
N LEU A 31 4.99 -16.14 10.48
CA LEU A 31 4.18 -16.74 11.54
C LEU A 31 4.85 -16.63 12.91
N VAL A 32 6.14 -16.97 13.03
CA VAL A 32 6.90 -16.87 14.29
C VAL A 32 6.90 -15.44 14.80
N ARG A 33 7.11 -14.46 13.92
CA ARG A 33 7.08 -13.04 14.28
C ARG A 33 5.68 -12.59 14.71
N ASP A 34 4.67 -12.88 13.90
CA ASP A 34 3.30 -12.40 14.10
C ASP A 34 2.67 -13.02 15.35
N PHE A 35 3.01 -14.26 15.69
CA PHE A 35 2.50 -14.93 16.89
C PHE A 35 3.51 -14.99 18.03
N ALA A 36 4.60 -14.23 17.97
CA ALA A 36 5.63 -14.21 19.02
C ALA A 36 5.01 -13.88 20.38
N PRO A 37 5.32 -14.66 21.44
CA PRO A 37 4.87 -14.35 22.80
C PRO A 37 5.29 -12.95 23.21
N LEU A 38 4.32 -12.15 23.65
CA LEU A 38 4.57 -10.81 24.17
C LEU A 38 3.70 -10.57 25.40
N SER A 39 4.28 -9.94 26.41
CA SER A 39 3.58 -9.55 27.62
C SER A 39 3.70 -8.05 27.86
N GLY A 40 2.69 -7.48 28.50
CA GLY A 40 2.63 -6.06 28.86
C GLY A 40 1.64 -5.87 30.01
N TYR A 41 1.15 -4.64 30.17
CA TYR A 41 0.22 -4.26 31.22
C TYR A 41 -0.94 -3.42 30.68
N VAL A 42 -2.11 -3.59 31.29
CA VAL A 42 -3.22 -2.64 31.14
C VAL A 42 -2.84 -1.36 31.88
N ILE A 43 -2.79 -0.24 31.17
CA ILE A 43 -2.55 1.08 31.77
C ILE A 43 -3.82 1.55 32.47
N GLN A 44 -4.94 1.66 31.73
CA GLN A 44 -6.23 2.11 32.27
C GLN A 44 -7.41 1.79 31.34
N PRO A 45 -8.64 1.68 31.87
CA PRO A 45 -9.86 1.76 31.09
C PRO A 45 -10.02 3.15 30.42
N ALA A 46 -10.57 3.17 29.20
CA ALA A 46 -10.81 4.37 28.42
C ALA A 46 -12.19 4.28 27.74
N GLY A 47 -13.25 4.60 28.49
CA GLY A 47 -14.63 4.43 28.02
C GLY A 47 -14.97 2.96 27.82
N ASN A 48 -15.30 2.57 26.58
CA ASN A 48 -15.59 1.18 26.21
C ASN A 48 -14.33 0.41 25.74
N GLU A 49 -13.15 1.01 25.82
CA GLU A 49 -11.86 0.45 25.45
C GLU A 49 -10.92 0.36 26.66
N PHE A 50 -9.77 -0.26 26.45
CA PHE A 50 -8.67 -0.34 27.40
C PHE A 50 -7.39 0.18 26.74
N ILE A 51 -6.53 0.82 27.52
CA ILE A 51 -5.20 1.24 27.08
C ILE A 51 -4.17 0.26 27.62
N ILE A 52 -3.24 -0.17 26.79
CA ILE A 52 -2.11 -1.05 27.13
C ILE A 52 -0.77 -0.35 26.90
N ASP A 53 0.29 -0.79 27.57
CA ASP A 53 1.64 -0.18 27.52
C ASP A 53 2.52 -0.64 26.33
N LEU A 54 1.90 -1.29 25.34
CA LEU A 54 2.57 -1.78 24.15
C LEU A 54 2.33 -0.83 22.97
N ASP A 55 3.36 -0.66 22.14
CA ASP A 55 3.32 0.10 20.90
C ASP A 55 4.05 -0.63 19.75
N ALA A 56 4.16 0.03 18.60
CA ALA A 56 4.79 -0.55 17.41
C ALA A 56 6.25 -1.01 17.61
N ARG A 57 6.97 -0.51 18.64
CA ARG A 57 8.36 -0.93 18.93
C ARG A 57 8.40 -2.37 19.43
N GLN A 58 7.38 -2.82 20.15
CA GLN A 58 7.26 -4.21 20.61
C GLN A 58 6.64 -5.15 19.55
N GLN A 59 6.55 -4.72 18.28
CA GLN A 59 6.07 -5.54 17.16
C GLN A 59 4.61 -6.04 17.31
N ILE A 60 3.75 -5.26 17.99
CA ILE A 60 2.30 -5.48 17.96
C ILE A 60 1.67 -4.92 16.70
N ALA A 61 0.56 -5.52 16.27
CA ALA A 61 -0.24 -5.11 15.11
C ALA A 61 -1.69 -4.81 15.52
N VAL A 62 -2.39 -4.00 14.72
CA VAL A 62 -3.85 -3.85 14.85
C VAL A 62 -4.49 -5.20 14.53
N GLY A 63 -5.41 -5.64 15.37
CA GLY A 63 -6.01 -6.98 15.31
C GLY A 63 -5.39 -7.98 16.29
N ASP A 64 -4.22 -7.68 16.88
CA ASP A 64 -3.60 -8.54 17.89
C ASP A 64 -4.52 -8.77 19.08
N ILE A 65 -4.47 -9.99 19.61
CA ILE A 65 -5.31 -10.42 20.71
C ILE A 65 -4.46 -10.61 21.96
N PHE A 66 -4.93 -10.03 23.06
CA PHE A 66 -4.32 -10.11 24.37
C PHE A 66 -5.30 -10.64 25.41
N SER A 67 -4.92 -11.70 26.10
CA SER A 67 -5.63 -12.14 27.29
C SER A 67 -5.15 -11.34 28.48
N VAL A 68 -6.09 -10.73 29.20
CA VAL A 68 -5.83 -10.05 30.48
C VAL A 68 -5.88 -11.09 31.57
N VAL A 69 -4.80 -11.20 32.35
CA VAL A 69 -4.64 -12.25 33.35
C VAL A 69 -4.29 -11.69 34.72
N THR A 70 -4.70 -12.42 35.75
CA THR A 70 -4.11 -12.31 37.08
C THR A 70 -3.12 -13.45 37.25
N PRO A 71 -1.81 -13.16 37.40
CA PRO A 71 -0.82 -14.19 37.64
C PRO A 71 -1.11 -14.93 38.95
N GLY A 72 -1.32 -16.25 38.86
CA GLY A 72 -1.46 -17.11 40.03
C GLY A 72 -0.11 -17.66 40.52
N GLU A 73 -0.14 -18.83 41.14
CA GLU A 73 1.07 -19.48 41.65
C GLU A 73 2.07 -19.77 40.52
N LYS A 74 3.36 -19.54 40.79
CA LYS A 74 4.44 -19.87 39.86
C LYS A 74 4.64 -21.37 39.83
N ILE A 75 4.63 -21.95 38.63
CA ILE A 75 5.01 -23.34 38.42
C ILE A 75 6.53 -23.37 38.31
N ILE A 76 7.19 -24.02 39.26
CA ILE A 76 8.65 -24.06 39.35
C ILE A 76 9.12 -25.48 39.05
N HIS A 77 10.07 -25.63 38.13
CA HIS A 77 10.67 -26.92 37.84
C HIS A 77 11.38 -27.46 39.10
N PRO A 78 11.06 -28.68 39.57
CA PRO A 78 11.53 -29.15 40.88
C PRO A 78 13.06 -29.27 40.99
N VAL A 79 13.72 -29.55 39.86
CA VAL A 79 15.20 -29.71 39.74
C VAL A 79 15.91 -28.41 39.38
N THR A 80 15.62 -27.79 38.23
CA THR A 80 16.31 -26.57 37.77
C THR A 80 15.96 -25.32 38.58
N LYS A 81 14.88 -25.36 39.36
CA LYS A 81 14.31 -24.21 40.09
C LYS A 81 13.87 -23.05 39.18
N GLU A 82 13.83 -23.25 37.86
CA GLU A 82 13.35 -22.27 36.90
C GLU A 82 11.82 -22.16 36.96
N VAL A 83 11.30 -20.95 36.77
CA VAL A 83 9.85 -20.70 36.68
C VAL A 83 9.39 -21.09 35.27
N LEU A 84 8.62 -22.16 35.18
CA LEU A 84 8.05 -22.68 33.93
C LEU A 84 6.82 -21.89 33.46
N GLY A 85 6.15 -21.20 34.38
CA GLY A 85 4.97 -20.40 34.08
C GLY A 85 4.23 -19.96 35.34
N THR A 86 3.04 -19.40 35.16
CA THR A 86 2.12 -19.03 36.24
C THR A 86 0.74 -19.61 35.94
N GLN A 87 0.05 -20.05 36.99
CA GLN A 87 -1.34 -20.51 36.85
C GLN A 87 -2.26 -19.29 36.72
N ASP A 88 -2.36 -18.76 35.52
CA ASP A 88 -3.05 -17.50 35.24
C ASP A 88 -4.57 -17.68 35.24
N THR A 89 -5.28 -16.71 35.85
CA THR A 89 -6.74 -16.60 35.72
C THR A 89 -7.08 -15.51 34.72
N VAL A 90 -7.82 -15.85 33.66
CA VAL A 90 -8.23 -14.91 32.59
C VAL A 90 -9.40 -14.03 33.06
N LYS A 91 -9.22 -12.72 32.94
CA LYS A 91 -10.23 -11.68 33.26
C LYS A 91 -11.02 -11.20 32.04
N GLY A 92 -10.44 -11.36 30.86
CA GLY A 92 -11.02 -10.91 29.60
C GLY A 92 -10.04 -11.01 28.45
N ILE A 93 -10.56 -10.80 27.25
CA ILE A 93 -9.78 -10.79 26.00
C ILE A 93 -9.92 -9.40 25.38
N LEU A 94 -8.81 -8.83 24.97
CA LEU A 94 -8.72 -7.52 24.34
C LEU A 94 -8.15 -7.66 22.92
N GLN A 95 -8.69 -6.91 21.96
CA GLN A 95 -8.14 -6.81 20.61
C GLN A 95 -7.62 -5.39 20.36
N VAL A 96 -6.40 -5.27 19.86
CA VAL A 96 -5.79 -3.99 19.50
C VAL A 96 -6.57 -3.34 18.36
N THR A 97 -7.11 -2.14 18.59
CA THR A 97 -7.83 -1.35 17.59
C THR A 97 -6.95 -0.25 17.00
N ARG A 98 -6.09 0.36 17.82
CA ARG A 98 -5.25 1.51 17.43
C ARG A 98 -3.94 1.52 18.19
N ILE A 99 -2.84 1.73 17.49
CA ILE A 99 -1.49 1.85 18.08
C ILE A 99 -1.08 3.33 18.12
N LYS A 100 -0.58 3.79 19.26
CA LYS A 100 0.01 5.13 19.46
C LYS A 100 1.45 4.97 19.95
N ALA A 101 2.23 6.05 19.92
CA ALA A 101 3.58 6.02 20.50
C ALA A 101 3.48 5.88 22.03
N GLY A 102 4.05 4.82 22.58
CA GLY A 102 4.09 4.49 24.00
C GLY A 102 2.87 3.74 24.57
N TYR A 103 1.78 3.56 23.81
CA TYR A 103 0.59 2.86 24.27
C TYR A 103 -0.35 2.48 23.11
N SER A 104 -1.29 1.55 23.35
CA SER A 104 -2.30 1.15 22.35
C SER A 104 -3.70 1.06 22.94
N TYR A 105 -4.72 1.30 22.12
CA TYR A 105 -6.12 1.11 22.46
C TYR A 105 -6.57 -0.28 22.05
N CYS A 106 -7.34 -0.91 22.91
CA CYS A 106 -7.92 -2.21 22.69
C CYS A 106 -9.42 -2.22 23.01
N ARG A 107 -10.21 -2.91 22.19
CA ARG A 107 -11.61 -3.20 22.49
C ARG A 107 -11.73 -4.56 23.18
N PRO A 108 -12.69 -4.75 24.09
CA PRO A 108 -12.98 -6.07 24.64
C PRO A 108 -13.62 -6.98 23.58
N LEU A 109 -13.24 -8.26 23.58
CA LEU A 109 -13.87 -9.32 22.83
C LEU A 109 -14.74 -10.16 23.78
N GLY A 110 -16.05 -9.89 23.77
CA GLY A 110 -17.01 -10.53 24.68
C GLY A 110 -17.04 -9.88 26.07
N ALA A 111 -17.50 -10.64 27.06
CA ALA A 111 -17.61 -10.16 28.43
C ALA A 111 -16.23 -10.09 29.09
N VAL A 112 -15.93 -8.96 29.72
CA VAL A 112 -14.73 -8.75 30.53
C VAL A 112 -15.14 -8.38 31.95
N SER A 113 -14.41 -8.88 32.95
CA SER A 113 -14.74 -8.59 34.36
C SER A 113 -13.48 -8.37 35.20
N GLY A 114 -13.52 -7.33 36.04
CA GLY A 114 -12.46 -7.08 37.03
C GLY A 114 -11.08 -6.71 36.47
N ILE A 115 -11.01 -6.20 35.22
CA ILE A 115 -9.78 -5.63 34.64
C ILE A 115 -9.42 -4.33 35.37
N ARG A 116 -8.16 -4.22 35.81
CA ARG A 116 -7.61 -3.09 36.56
C ARG A 116 -6.28 -2.63 35.97
N ASN A 117 -5.88 -1.41 36.33
CA ASN A 117 -4.57 -0.87 36.00
C ASN A 117 -3.47 -1.78 36.57
N GLY A 118 -2.47 -2.08 35.76
CA GLY A 118 -1.38 -2.99 36.10
C GLY A 118 -1.70 -4.48 35.90
N ASP A 119 -2.89 -4.85 35.43
CA ASP A 119 -3.15 -6.24 35.06
C ASP A 119 -2.26 -6.66 33.89
N VAL A 120 -1.74 -7.88 33.95
CA VAL A 120 -0.83 -8.42 32.94
C VAL A 120 -1.64 -8.80 31.70
N ILE A 121 -1.11 -8.49 30.52
CA ILE A 121 -1.63 -8.97 29.24
C ILE A 121 -0.65 -9.93 28.59
N ARG A 122 -1.18 -10.94 27.88
CA ARG A 122 -0.39 -11.92 27.13
C ARG A 122 -0.93 -12.11 25.72
N ARG A 123 -0.08 -11.92 24.71
CA ARG A 123 -0.43 -12.03 23.29
C ARG A 123 -0.73 -13.48 22.92
N PHE A 124 -1.90 -13.73 22.32
CA PHE A 124 -2.36 -15.05 21.83
C PHE A 124 -2.22 -16.24 22.80
N GLN A 125 -2.27 -15.98 24.11
CA GLN A 125 -2.22 -17.02 25.16
C GLN A 125 -3.54 -17.10 25.90
N ASN A 126 -3.80 -18.24 26.55
CA ASN A 126 -5.03 -18.50 27.31
C ASN A 126 -6.32 -18.31 26.49
N ILE A 127 -6.23 -18.58 25.18
CA ILE A 127 -7.32 -18.55 24.21
C ILE A 127 -7.19 -19.80 23.32
N ASP A 128 -8.26 -20.56 23.14
CA ASP A 128 -8.21 -21.78 22.32
C ASP A 128 -7.85 -21.46 20.87
N VAL A 129 -7.12 -22.36 20.21
CA VAL A 129 -6.77 -22.22 18.79
C VAL A 129 -7.35 -23.39 17.99
N ASP A 130 -8.31 -23.10 17.12
CA ASP A 130 -8.95 -24.08 16.22
C ASP A 130 -8.29 -23.99 14.83
N PHE A 131 -7.97 -25.14 14.22
CA PHE A 131 -7.51 -25.21 12.83
C PHE A 131 -8.57 -25.85 11.93
N TRP A 132 -9.07 -25.12 10.93
CA TRP A 132 -10.11 -25.58 10.02
C TRP A 132 -9.57 -25.75 8.61
N ASP A 133 -9.61 -27.00 8.11
CA ASP A 133 -9.13 -27.34 6.79
C ASP A 133 -10.29 -27.47 5.79
N TYR A 134 -10.39 -26.53 4.85
CA TYR A 134 -11.31 -26.58 3.72
C TYR A 134 -10.69 -27.18 2.44
N THR A 135 -9.41 -27.53 2.48
CA THR A 135 -8.69 -28.12 1.33
C THR A 135 -8.72 -29.64 1.35
N GLY A 136 -8.89 -30.25 2.53
CA GLY A 136 -8.80 -31.69 2.74
C GLY A 136 -7.36 -32.23 2.74
N GLN A 137 -6.36 -31.35 2.69
CA GLN A 137 -4.92 -31.67 2.67
C GLN A 137 -4.14 -30.89 3.74
N GLY A 138 -4.82 -30.34 4.75
CA GLY A 138 -4.25 -29.41 5.72
C GLY A 138 -3.55 -30.03 6.94
N GLU A 139 -3.63 -31.35 7.13
CA GLU A 139 -3.02 -32.02 8.30
C GLU A 139 -1.49 -31.86 8.39
N PRO A 140 -0.71 -31.94 7.29
CA PRO A 140 0.73 -31.67 7.33
C PRO A 140 1.04 -30.24 7.78
N LEU A 141 0.35 -29.24 7.23
CA LEU A 141 0.51 -27.83 7.60
C LEU A 141 0.13 -27.60 9.07
N PHE A 142 -0.92 -28.26 9.56
CA PHE A 142 -1.27 -28.20 10.97
C PHE A 142 -0.13 -28.69 11.88
N LYS A 143 0.52 -29.81 11.54
CA LYS A 143 1.66 -30.33 12.33
C LYS A 143 2.87 -29.40 12.29
N GLU A 144 3.11 -28.76 11.14
CA GLU A 144 4.12 -27.74 10.98
C GLU A 144 3.82 -26.53 11.87
N LEU A 145 2.59 -25.99 11.84
CA LEU A 145 2.15 -24.90 12.70
C LEU A 145 2.29 -25.22 14.20
N GLN A 146 1.98 -26.46 14.62
CA GLN A 146 2.20 -26.90 16.00
C GLN A 146 3.69 -26.89 16.38
N THR A 147 4.58 -27.15 15.43
CA THR A 147 6.03 -27.16 15.65
C THR A 147 6.58 -25.73 15.64
N THR A 148 6.10 -24.88 14.74
CA THR A 148 6.53 -23.48 14.55
C THR A 148 5.99 -22.57 15.65
N LEU A 149 4.77 -22.84 16.14
CA LEU A 149 4.08 -22.05 17.16
C LEU A 149 3.66 -22.94 18.36
N PRO A 150 4.63 -23.53 19.09
CA PRO A 150 4.36 -24.52 20.14
C PRO A 150 3.72 -23.91 21.40
N HIS A 151 3.78 -22.59 21.56
CA HIS A 151 3.19 -21.85 22.68
C HIS A 151 1.70 -21.59 22.51
N LEU A 152 1.15 -21.76 21.31
CA LEU A 152 -0.28 -21.62 21.07
C LEU A 152 -1.02 -22.88 21.54
N PRO A 153 -2.16 -22.75 22.25
CA PRO A 153 -2.94 -23.89 22.74
C PRO A 153 -3.82 -24.49 21.62
N TRP A 154 -3.16 -25.20 20.70
CA TRP A 154 -3.80 -25.85 19.55
C TRP A 154 -4.79 -26.95 19.98
N GLN A 155 -6.02 -26.85 19.48
CA GLN A 155 -6.98 -27.95 19.50
C GLN A 155 -6.55 -29.04 18.52
N GLY A 156 -6.76 -30.31 18.87
CA GLY A 156 -6.36 -31.43 18.00
C GLY A 156 -7.03 -31.37 16.63
N TYR A 157 -6.31 -31.75 15.57
CA TYR A 157 -6.79 -31.64 14.18
C TYR A 157 -8.18 -32.26 13.96
N ALA A 158 -8.37 -33.51 14.40
CA ALA A 158 -9.64 -34.23 14.24
C ALA A 158 -10.79 -33.57 15.03
N ALA A 159 -10.52 -33.03 16.21
CA ALA A 159 -11.50 -32.30 17.02
C ALA A 159 -11.89 -30.97 16.36
N SER A 160 -10.89 -30.25 15.84
CA SER A 160 -11.10 -29.00 15.09
C SER A 160 -11.95 -29.26 13.85
N GLN A 161 -11.67 -30.32 13.07
CA GLN A 161 -12.47 -30.67 11.89
C GLN A 161 -13.90 -31.10 12.22
N LYS A 162 -14.13 -31.77 13.37
CA LYS A 162 -15.48 -32.15 13.79
C LYS A 162 -16.37 -30.94 14.11
N SER A 163 -15.76 -29.85 14.57
CA SER A 163 -16.47 -28.62 14.93
C SER A 163 -16.40 -27.53 13.86
N ARG A 164 -15.76 -27.82 12.72
CA ARG A 164 -15.64 -26.93 11.57
C ARG A 164 -17.00 -26.77 10.87
N PRO A 165 -17.48 -25.53 10.63
CA PRO A 165 -18.70 -25.29 9.87
C PRO A 165 -18.50 -25.58 8.37
N ALA A 166 -19.58 -25.88 7.65
CA ALA A 166 -19.54 -26.20 6.23
C ALA A 166 -18.96 -25.06 5.36
N THR A 167 -19.16 -23.81 5.78
CA THR A 167 -18.51 -22.62 5.25
C THR A 167 -17.88 -21.84 6.41
N PRO A 168 -16.76 -21.12 6.21
CA PRO A 168 -16.13 -20.34 7.27
C PRO A 168 -17.11 -19.32 7.87
N ALA A 169 -17.55 -19.58 9.09
CA ALA A 169 -18.46 -18.71 9.83
C ALA A 169 -18.25 -18.89 11.34
N LEU A 170 -18.67 -17.90 12.12
CA LEU A 170 -18.59 -17.96 13.57
C LEU A 170 -19.51 -19.10 14.11
N PRO A 171 -18.98 -20.08 14.86
CA PRO A 171 -19.80 -21.16 15.41
C PRO A 171 -20.67 -20.63 16.56
N ALA A 172 -21.95 -21.01 16.57
CA ALA A 172 -22.87 -20.62 17.64
C ALA A 172 -22.46 -21.29 18.98
N GLY A 173 -22.35 -20.50 20.05
CA GLY A 173 -22.21 -21.00 21.41
C GLY A 173 -20.83 -21.55 21.82
N LYS A 174 -19.77 -21.24 21.07
CA LYS A 174 -18.39 -21.59 21.46
C LYS A 174 -17.71 -20.51 22.30
N SER A 175 -16.78 -20.94 23.16
CA SER A 175 -15.82 -20.06 23.84
C SER A 175 -14.99 -19.27 22.82
N PRO A 176 -14.49 -18.07 23.20
CA PRO A 176 -13.60 -17.29 22.34
C PRO A 176 -12.39 -18.12 21.90
N ALA A 177 -12.18 -18.22 20.60
CA ALA A 177 -11.06 -18.94 20.01
C ALA A 177 -10.41 -18.13 18.89
N LEU A 178 -9.15 -18.42 18.62
CA LEU A 178 -8.44 -17.99 17.44
C LEU A 178 -8.62 -19.06 16.35
N TYR A 179 -9.05 -18.67 15.15
CA TYR A 179 -9.35 -19.61 14.07
C TYR A 179 -8.32 -19.52 12.96
N PHE A 180 -7.56 -20.60 12.76
CA PHE A 180 -6.69 -20.79 11.62
C PHE A 180 -7.48 -21.51 10.52
N VAL A 181 -7.88 -20.79 9.49
CA VAL A 181 -8.77 -21.25 8.43
C VAL A 181 -7.96 -21.45 7.15
N LEU A 182 -7.68 -22.71 6.81
CA LEU A 182 -7.01 -23.07 5.58
C LEU A 182 -8.04 -23.26 4.45
N THR A 183 -7.88 -22.49 3.38
CA THR A 183 -8.67 -22.59 2.15
C THR A 183 -7.77 -22.79 0.94
N SER A 184 -8.35 -22.95 -0.25
CA SER A 184 -7.59 -22.95 -1.50
C SER A 184 -6.87 -21.63 -1.79
N GLN A 185 -7.18 -20.54 -1.08
CA GLN A 185 -6.54 -19.23 -1.24
C GLN A 185 -5.37 -19.01 -0.26
N GLY A 186 -5.26 -19.83 0.79
CA GLY A 186 -4.29 -19.65 1.86
C GLY A 186 -4.86 -19.92 3.25
N LEU A 187 -4.00 -19.69 4.24
CA LEU A 187 -4.27 -19.75 5.67
C LEU A 187 -4.66 -18.36 6.18
N GLU A 188 -5.93 -18.18 6.56
CA GLU A 188 -6.40 -16.99 7.26
C GLU A 188 -6.39 -17.24 8.76
N VAL A 189 -6.03 -16.24 9.55
CA VAL A 189 -6.19 -16.28 11.02
C VAL A 189 -7.25 -15.26 11.40
N ARG A 190 -8.26 -15.72 12.14
CA ARG A 190 -9.43 -14.93 12.51
C ARG A 190 -9.60 -14.83 14.01
N SER A 191 -10.06 -13.68 14.47
CA SER A 191 -10.37 -13.38 15.87
C SER A 191 -11.61 -14.15 16.37
N PRO A 192 -11.89 -14.12 17.68
CA PRO A 192 -13.11 -14.69 18.29
C PRO A 192 -14.43 -14.21 17.71
N ASP A 193 -14.50 -13.00 17.17
CA ASP A 193 -15.68 -12.47 16.45
C ASP A 193 -15.59 -12.69 14.93
N PHE A 194 -14.64 -13.51 14.50
CA PHE A 194 -14.45 -14.01 13.14
C PHE A 194 -13.92 -13.00 12.10
N GLU A 195 -13.41 -11.84 12.56
CA GLU A 195 -12.67 -10.89 11.72
C GLU A 195 -11.31 -11.46 11.33
N ILE A 196 -10.85 -11.19 10.11
CA ILE A 196 -9.51 -11.60 9.67
C ILE A 196 -8.47 -10.68 10.32
N ILE A 197 -7.54 -11.27 11.08
CA ILE A 197 -6.42 -10.56 11.72
C ILE A 197 -5.09 -10.83 11.00
N HIS A 198 -4.91 -12.01 10.38
CA HIS A 198 -3.77 -12.32 9.51
C HIS A 198 -4.20 -13.15 8.30
N ALA A 199 -3.46 -13.09 7.20
CA ALA A 199 -3.67 -13.95 6.03
C ALA A 199 -2.34 -14.31 5.36
N TYR A 200 -2.11 -15.60 5.16
CA TYR A 200 -0.90 -16.17 4.60
C TYR A 200 -1.26 -17.01 3.36
N PRO A 201 -0.82 -16.65 2.16
CA PRO A 201 -1.13 -17.41 0.94
C PRO A 201 -0.46 -18.79 0.96
N THR A 202 -1.15 -19.84 0.48
CA THR A 202 -0.52 -21.15 0.27
C THR A 202 0.23 -21.18 -1.06
N PRO A 203 1.43 -21.79 -1.13
CA PRO A 203 2.13 -21.99 -2.39
C PRO A 203 1.40 -23.01 -3.28
N GLY A 204 0.70 -22.53 -4.31
CA GLY A 204 0.23 -23.34 -5.44
C GLY A 204 -1.25 -23.75 -5.40
N THR A 205 -2.13 -22.95 -6.03
CA THR A 205 -3.26 -23.41 -6.87
C THR A 205 -3.95 -22.20 -7.52
N GLN A 206 -3.52 -21.85 -8.74
CA GLN A 206 -4.33 -21.11 -9.71
C GLN A 206 -5.08 -22.13 -10.58
N GLN A 207 -6.41 -22.15 -10.58
CA GLN A 207 -7.25 -22.16 -11.81
C GLN A 207 -8.74 -22.42 -11.55
N ALA A 208 -9.54 -21.77 -12.40
CA ALA A 208 -10.91 -22.06 -12.79
C ALA A 208 -12.05 -21.65 -11.83
N ARG A 209 -12.74 -20.56 -12.22
CA ARG A 209 -14.13 -20.61 -12.71
C ARG A 209 -14.53 -19.25 -13.27
N ILE A 210 -14.48 -19.12 -14.60
CA ILE A 210 -15.35 -18.21 -15.33
C ILE A 210 -16.60 -19.04 -15.64
N SER A 211 -17.76 -18.61 -15.17
CA SER A 211 -19.03 -19.17 -15.61
C SER A 211 -19.90 -18.03 -16.11
N THR A 212 -20.17 -18.12 -17.41
CA THR A 212 -21.17 -17.37 -18.17
C THR A 212 -22.55 -17.53 -17.54
N VAL A 213 -23.27 -16.43 -17.31
CA VAL A 213 -24.73 -16.46 -17.15
C VAL A 213 -25.34 -15.32 -17.95
N THR A 214 -26.17 -15.72 -18.90
CA THR A 214 -27.10 -14.92 -19.70
C THR A 214 -28.38 -14.70 -18.89
N ALA A 215 -28.94 -13.48 -18.83
CA ALA A 215 -30.39 -13.22 -18.88
C ALA A 215 -30.76 -11.72 -18.72
N ASN A 216 -31.47 -11.23 -19.74
CA ASN A 216 -32.49 -10.17 -19.81
C ASN A 216 -32.83 -9.32 -18.57
N ALA A 217 -32.84 -8.01 -18.78
CA ALA A 217 -33.49 -7.00 -17.94
C ALA A 217 -34.81 -6.51 -18.56
N PRO A 218 -35.70 -5.93 -17.74
CA PRO A 218 -36.37 -4.69 -18.14
C PRO A 218 -36.34 -3.56 -17.09
N ALA A 219 -36.17 -2.35 -17.63
CA ALA A 219 -36.53 -0.97 -17.25
C ALA A 219 -36.98 -0.54 -15.82
N ALA A 220 -36.19 0.42 -15.28
CA ALA A 220 -36.51 1.79 -14.80
C ALA A 220 -37.55 2.09 -13.68
N GLU A 221 -37.13 2.80 -12.61
CA GLU A 221 -37.36 4.25 -12.35
C GLU A 221 -36.89 4.73 -10.94
N LYS A 222 -36.73 6.05 -10.79
CA LYS A 222 -36.09 6.88 -9.73
C LYS A 222 -36.73 6.89 -8.33
N SER A 223 -35.96 7.22 -7.26
CA SER A 223 -36.29 8.29 -6.27
C SER A 223 -35.17 8.54 -5.23
N GLU A 224 -35.22 9.72 -4.63
CA GLU A 224 -34.25 10.51 -3.86
C GLU A 224 -33.92 10.07 -2.41
N SER A 225 -32.75 10.56 -1.96
CA SER A 225 -32.34 10.94 -0.58
C SER A 225 -32.69 10.01 0.61
N ALA A 226 -31.67 9.30 1.11
CA ALA A 226 -31.64 8.82 2.49
C ALA A 226 -30.20 8.87 3.05
N MET A 227 -30.03 9.44 4.25
CA MET A 227 -28.87 9.17 5.09
C MET A 227 -28.98 7.71 5.57
N ILE A 228 -27.88 6.96 5.44
CA ILE A 228 -27.74 5.48 5.49
C ILE A 228 -27.86 4.84 4.09
N SER A 229 -26.70 4.66 3.45
CA SER A 229 -26.55 3.85 2.25
C SER A 229 -26.36 2.37 2.61
N ARG A 230 -27.37 1.53 2.34
CA ARG A 230 -27.13 0.12 2.00
C ARG A 230 -26.97 0.05 0.50
N VAL A 231 -25.73 0.12 0.02
CA VAL A 231 -25.40 -0.20 -1.37
C VAL A 231 -24.81 -1.61 -1.38
N PHE A 232 -25.65 -2.58 -1.75
CA PHE A 232 -25.14 -3.77 -2.43
C PHE A 232 -24.98 -3.34 -3.89
N ASP A 233 -23.75 -3.07 -4.31
CA ASP A 233 -23.44 -2.89 -5.73
C ASP A 233 -23.19 -4.26 -6.35
N SER A 234 -24.17 -4.71 -7.14
CA SER A 234 -24.09 -5.93 -7.92
C SER A 234 -23.70 -5.60 -9.36
N GLY A 235 -22.39 -5.65 -9.67
CA GLY A 235 -21.87 -6.33 -10.86
C GLY A 235 -22.22 -5.78 -12.25
N THR A 236 -22.04 -4.48 -12.51
CA THR A 236 -21.71 -3.98 -13.86
C THR A 236 -20.31 -3.39 -13.81
N GLU A 237 -19.39 -3.78 -14.73
CA GLU A 237 -18.03 -3.21 -14.77
C GLU A 237 -18.11 -1.68 -14.87
N THR A 238 -17.81 -0.99 -13.76
CA THR A 238 -17.88 0.47 -13.61
C THR A 238 -16.67 1.18 -14.24
N TYR A 239 -15.72 0.41 -14.78
CA TYR A 239 -14.48 0.88 -15.36
C TYR A 239 -13.92 -0.09 -16.41
N TRP A 240 -13.14 0.43 -17.35
CA TRP A 240 -12.39 -0.38 -18.31
C TRP A 240 -11.02 -0.77 -17.73
N THR A 241 -10.54 -1.99 -18.02
CA THR A 241 -9.24 -2.50 -17.57
C THR A 241 -8.34 -2.85 -18.75
N SER A 242 -7.07 -2.44 -18.71
CA SER A 242 -6.09 -2.80 -19.74
C SER A 242 -5.67 -4.28 -19.68
N PRO A 243 -5.11 -4.81 -20.77
CA PRO A 243 -4.25 -5.99 -20.68
C PRO A 243 -3.18 -5.83 -19.59
N PRO A 244 -2.77 -6.92 -18.94
CA PRO A 244 -1.80 -6.88 -17.87
C PRO A 244 -0.42 -6.43 -18.37
N MET A 245 0.20 -5.53 -17.62
CA MET A 245 1.59 -5.11 -17.79
C MET A 245 2.48 -5.79 -16.75
N LYS A 246 3.78 -5.90 -17.04
CA LYS A 246 4.76 -6.55 -16.15
C LYS A 246 5.53 -5.51 -15.32
N GLY A 247 5.64 -5.73 -14.03
CA GLY A 247 6.39 -4.89 -13.08
C GLY A 247 5.49 -4.04 -12.18
N THR A 248 6.14 -3.30 -11.28
CA THR A 248 5.46 -2.34 -10.39
C THR A 248 5.51 -0.94 -11.03
N PRO A 249 4.37 -0.35 -11.39
CA PRO A 249 4.30 1.01 -11.89
C PRO A 249 4.62 2.01 -10.78
N VAL A 250 5.16 3.16 -11.17
CA VAL A 250 5.50 4.27 -10.27
C VAL A 250 4.81 5.58 -10.67
N GLY A 251 4.16 5.61 -11.82
CA GLY A 251 3.50 6.82 -12.34
C GLY A 251 2.67 6.54 -13.59
N VAL A 252 1.65 7.37 -13.80
CA VAL A 252 0.85 7.39 -15.03
C VAL A 252 0.65 8.83 -15.48
N GLU A 253 0.71 9.10 -16.78
CA GLU A 253 0.41 10.40 -17.36
C GLU A 253 -0.49 10.25 -18.58
N THR A 254 -1.30 11.26 -18.88
CA THR A 254 -2.14 11.30 -20.08
C THR A 254 -2.01 12.63 -20.81
N GLY A 255 -1.77 12.58 -22.12
CA GLY A 255 -1.61 13.77 -22.96
C GLY A 255 -1.37 13.43 -24.42
N ASP A 256 -1.53 14.42 -25.30
CA ASP A 256 -1.20 14.33 -26.73
C ASP A 256 0.33 14.47 -26.93
N PHE A 257 1.06 13.38 -26.67
CA PHE A 257 2.52 13.40 -26.62
C PHE A 257 3.14 13.44 -28.01
N ASP A 258 2.42 13.00 -29.06
CA ASP A 258 2.88 13.06 -30.45
C ASP A 258 2.28 14.19 -31.30
N GLY A 259 1.27 14.91 -30.79
CA GLY A 259 0.71 16.10 -31.39
C GLY A 259 -0.30 15.83 -32.50
N ASP A 260 -0.91 14.64 -32.51
CA ASP A 260 -1.91 14.26 -33.50
C ASP A 260 -3.35 14.60 -33.09
N GLY A 261 -3.52 15.25 -31.93
CA GLY A 261 -4.80 15.64 -31.34
C GLY A 261 -5.49 14.53 -30.57
N LYS A 262 -4.87 13.35 -30.40
CA LYS A 262 -5.36 12.26 -29.55
C LYS A 262 -4.49 12.15 -28.32
N GLN A 263 -5.11 11.65 -27.26
CA GLN A 263 -4.47 11.43 -25.96
C GLN A 263 -3.83 10.04 -25.92
N GLU A 264 -2.61 10.01 -25.42
CA GLU A 264 -1.87 8.80 -25.05
C GLU A 264 -1.83 8.66 -23.54
N VAL A 265 -1.62 7.43 -23.09
CA VAL A 265 -1.36 7.10 -21.68
C VAL A 265 0.06 6.57 -21.56
N ALA A 266 0.89 7.25 -20.78
CA ALA A 266 2.23 6.81 -20.44
C ALA A 266 2.25 6.19 -19.04
N VAL A 267 2.82 5.00 -18.91
CA VAL A 267 3.00 4.31 -17.63
C VAL A 267 4.50 4.15 -17.37
N ALA A 268 4.97 4.69 -16.24
CA ALA A 268 6.35 4.50 -15.81
C ALA A 268 6.45 3.29 -14.88
N PHE A 269 7.44 2.45 -15.15
CA PHE A 269 7.99 1.44 -14.26
C PHE A 269 9.38 1.87 -13.81
N GLY A 270 9.98 1.15 -12.86
CA GLY A 270 11.33 1.45 -12.39
C GLY A 270 12.38 1.51 -13.51
N ASP A 271 12.26 0.66 -14.54
CA ASP A 271 13.26 0.48 -15.59
C ASP A 271 12.89 1.08 -16.96
N ARG A 272 11.62 1.43 -17.17
CA ARG A 272 11.11 1.84 -18.49
C ARG A 272 9.83 2.67 -18.41
N VAL A 273 9.50 3.35 -19.51
CA VAL A 273 8.18 3.96 -19.75
C VAL A 273 7.51 3.24 -20.91
N GLU A 274 6.24 2.86 -20.74
CA GLU A 274 5.40 2.27 -21.79
C GLU A 274 4.32 3.29 -22.18
N ILE A 275 4.10 3.49 -23.47
CA ILE A 275 3.14 4.49 -24.00
C ILE A 275 2.08 3.77 -24.82
N TYR A 276 0.82 4.09 -24.54
CA TYR A 276 -0.35 3.46 -25.13
C TYR A 276 -1.31 4.50 -25.70
N ARG A 277 -2.11 4.08 -26.67
CA ARG A 277 -3.26 4.84 -27.16
C ARG A 277 -4.53 4.01 -27.00
N LEU A 278 -5.57 4.65 -26.49
CA LEU A 278 -6.90 4.08 -26.33
C LEU A 278 -7.88 4.88 -27.16
N ALA A 279 -8.47 4.25 -28.18
CA ALA A 279 -9.46 4.91 -29.04
C ALA A 279 -10.46 3.90 -29.58
N GLY A 280 -11.76 4.18 -29.43
CA GLY A 280 -12.83 3.33 -29.98
C GLY A 280 -12.80 1.88 -29.47
N GLY A 281 -12.38 1.66 -28.22
CA GLY A 281 -12.22 0.33 -27.63
C GLY A 281 -10.92 -0.39 -27.99
N ASN A 282 -10.08 0.18 -28.86
CA ASN A 282 -8.77 -0.39 -29.20
C ASN A 282 -7.72 0.09 -28.21
N TYR A 283 -6.96 -0.86 -27.67
CA TYR A 283 -5.79 -0.63 -26.84
C TYR A 283 -4.54 -0.98 -27.64
N GLN A 284 -3.69 0.01 -27.91
CA GLN A 284 -2.47 -0.17 -28.69
C GLN A 284 -1.26 0.36 -27.93
N GLN A 285 -0.22 -0.46 -27.82
CA GLN A 285 1.09 -0.01 -27.35
C GLN A 285 1.84 0.68 -28.48
N LEU A 286 2.19 1.95 -28.28
CA LEU A 286 2.92 2.77 -29.23
C LEU A 286 4.43 2.67 -29.03
N ALA A 287 4.89 2.59 -27.77
CA ALA A 287 6.31 2.52 -27.46
C ALA A 287 6.62 1.86 -26.11
N THR A 288 7.85 1.34 -26.03
CA THR A 288 8.54 1.04 -24.77
C THR A 288 9.89 1.75 -24.80
N ILE A 289 10.14 2.61 -23.82
CA ILE A 289 11.36 3.39 -23.68
C ILE A 289 12.12 2.91 -22.44
N PRO A 290 13.18 2.08 -22.60
CA PRO A 290 14.06 1.73 -21.48
C PRO A 290 14.82 2.97 -20.99
N LEU A 291 14.89 3.16 -19.66
CA LEU A 291 15.61 4.30 -19.06
C LEU A 291 17.13 4.13 -19.15
N GLY A 292 17.59 2.88 -19.04
CA GLY A 292 19.00 2.51 -19.01
C GLY A 292 19.30 1.51 -17.90
N VAL A 293 20.53 1.01 -17.86
CA VAL A 293 21.01 0.14 -16.77
C VAL A 293 21.26 0.99 -15.52
N ALA A 294 21.10 0.40 -14.33
CA ALA A 294 21.42 1.03 -13.04
C ALA A 294 20.64 2.33 -12.76
N MET A 295 19.39 2.38 -13.21
CA MET A 295 18.47 3.49 -12.96
C MET A 295 17.13 2.95 -12.47
N ARG A 296 16.52 3.67 -11.52
CA ARG A 296 15.20 3.39 -10.99
C ARG A 296 14.34 4.66 -10.99
N ALA A 297 13.30 4.68 -11.81
CA ALA A 297 12.27 5.70 -11.77
C ALA A 297 11.40 5.58 -10.51
N TYR A 298 10.90 6.72 -10.06
CA TYR A 298 9.99 6.81 -8.91
C TYR A 298 8.85 7.81 -9.10
N HIS A 299 8.86 8.59 -10.19
CA HIS A 299 7.79 9.55 -10.52
C HIS A 299 7.73 9.84 -12.03
N LEU A 300 6.52 10.10 -12.54
CA LEU A 300 6.26 10.50 -13.94
C LEU A 300 5.26 11.67 -13.98
N ASP A 301 5.57 12.68 -14.79
CA ASP A 301 4.66 13.76 -15.15
C ASP A 301 4.86 14.23 -16.59
N GLY A 302 3.82 14.81 -17.19
CA GLY A 302 3.84 15.45 -18.50
C GLY A 302 3.78 16.96 -18.38
N PHE A 303 4.53 17.66 -19.23
CA PHE A 303 4.43 19.12 -19.35
C PHE A 303 4.89 19.59 -20.73
N ASP A 304 4.14 20.50 -21.36
CA ASP A 304 4.58 21.15 -22.60
C ASP A 304 5.56 22.29 -22.30
N LEU A 305 6.79 21.91 -21.97
CA LEU A 305 7.85 22.85 -21.65
C LEU A 305 8.29 23.66 -22.88
N LYS A 306 8.12 23.08 -24.08
CA LYS A 306 8.49 23.71 -25.36
C LYS A 306 7.40 24.63 -25.92
N GLY A 307 6.18 24.59 -25.38
CA GLY A 307 5.06 25.40 -25.84
C GLY A 307 4.61 25.07 -27.27
N ASN A 308 4.77 23.82 -27.71
CA ASN A 308 4.48 23.39 -29.08
C ASN A 308 3.22 22.52 -29.19
N GLY A 309 2.45 22.39 -28.11
CA GLY A 309 1.24 21.56 -28.03
C GLY A 309 1.51 20.07 -27.84
N ARG A 310 2.78 19.65 -27.71
CA ARG A 310 3.18 18.25 -27.50
C ARG A 310 3.89 18.08 -26.17
N PRO A 311 3.20 17.75 -25.07
CA PRO A 311 3.81 17.63 -23.76
C PRO A 311 4.99 16.65 -23.77
N GLN A 312 6.10 17.06 -23.16
CA GLN A 312 7.21 16.16 -22.89
C GLN A 312 6.94 15.39 -21.59
N LEU A 313 7.38 14.14 -21.52
CA LEU A 313 7.31 13.32 -20.32
C LEU A 313 8.59 13.51 -19.50
N PHE A 314 8.44 13.86 -18.23
CA PHE A 314 9.51 14.03 -17.26
C PHE A 314 9.47 12.87 -16.27
N VAL A 315 10.51 12.05 -16.28
CA VAL A 315 10.69 10.93 -15.36
C VAL A 315 11.71 11.35 -14.32
N SER A 316 11.32 11.32 -13.05
CA SER A 316 12.28 11.45 -11.95
C SER A 316 12.82 10.06 -11.61
N ALA A 317 14.15 9.93 -11.61
CA ALA A 317 14.84 8.66 -11.39
C ALA A 317 16.12 8.86 -10.59
N VAL A 318 16.57 7.79 -9.93
CA VAL A 318 17.87 7.70 -9.25
C VAL A 318 18.74 6.66 -9.94
N THR A 319 20.06 6.81 -9.84
CA THR A 319 21.00 5.74 -10.16
C THR A 319 21.11 4.75 -9.00
N ASP A 320 21.73 3.59 -9.21
CA ASP A 320 22.04 2.63 -8.14
C ASP A 320 22.93 3.23 -7.03
N ALA A 321 23.68 4.30 -7.36
CA ALA A 321 24.48 5.06 -6.40
C ALA A 321 23.65 6.11 -5.63
N GLY A 322 22.33 6.18 -5.83
CA GLY A 322 21.42 7.10 -5.15
C GLY A 322 21.38 8.52 -5.71
N ASN A 323 22.10 8.82 -6.80
CA ASN A 323 22.12 10.16 -7.40
C ASN A 323 20.90 10.39 -8.30
N LEU A 324 20.34 11.61 -8.27
CA LEU A 324 19.29 11.97 -9.23
C LEU A 324 19.81 11.92 -10.67
N SER A 325 19.03 11.27 -11.52
CA SER A 325 19.29 11.13 -12.95
C SER A 325 17.97 11.07 -13.70
N GLY A 326 17.20 12.16 -13.65
CA GLY A 326 15.93 12.25 -14.38
C GLY A 326 16.12 12.24 -15.90
N VAL A 327 15.04 11.93 -16.61
CA VAL A 327 15.01 11.96 -18.09
C VAL A 327 13.82 12.75 -18.61
N MET A 328 14.01 13.35 -19.79
CA MET A 328 12.94 13.99 -20.57
C MET A 328 12.73 13.17 -21.84
N ILE A 329 11.51 12.68 -22.04
CA ILE A 329 11.09 11.88 -23.20
C ILE A 329 10.16 12.75 -24.06
N GLU A 330 10.33 12.69 -25.38
CA GLU A 330 9.45 13.38 -26.32
C GLU A 330 9.24 12.58 -27.60
N SER A 331 8.16 12.87 -28.32
CA SER A 331 7.97 12.39 -29.68
C SER A 331 8.76 13.27 -30.65
N GLN A 332 9.66 12.64 -31.40
CA GLN A 332 10.45 13.27 -32.45
C GLN A 332 10.50 12.35 -33.67
N ASP A 333 10.14 12.87 -34.85
CA ASP A 333 10.09 12.14 -36.12
C ASP A 333 9.24 10.86 -36.04
N GLY A 334 8.06 10.95 -35.40
CA GLY A 334 7.13 9.85 -35.23
C GLY A 334 7.60 8.76 -34.26
N ARG A 335 8.63 9.03 -33.44
CA ARG A 335 9.15 8.08 -32.44
C ARG A 335 9.37 8.75 -31.10
N TYR A 336 9.01 8.04 -30.03
CA TYR A 336 9.31 8.44 -28.66
C TYR A 336 10.77 8.16 -28.31
N ARG A 337 11.47 9.17 -27.80
CA ARG A 337 12.89 9.08 -27.42
C ARG A 337 13.22 9.88 -26.19
N ILE A 338 14.24 9.44 -25.46
CA ILE A 338 14.86 10.24 -24.42
C ILE A 338 15.65 11.38 -25.09
N ALA A 339 15.14 12.60 -24.97
CA ALA A 339 15.79 13.81 -25.47
C ALA A 339 16.81 14.38 -24.47
N ARG A 340 16.68 14.07 -23.17
CA ARG A 340 17.65 14.45 -22.14
C ARG A 340 17.81 13.39 -21.07
N LYS A 341 19.04 13.24 -20.56
CA LYS A 341 19.42 12.35 -19.46
C LYS A 341 20.18 13.11 -18.39
N GLY A 342 20.21 12.57 -17.17
CA GLY A 342 21.01 13.12 -16.08
C GLY A 342 20.44 14.41 -15.51
N ILE A 343 19.13 14.60 -15.55
CA ILE A 343 18.48 15.78 -14.97
C ILE A 343 18.61 15.67 -13.45
N PRO A 344 19.32 16.58 -12.76
CA PRO A 344 19.70 16.39 -11.36
C PRO A 344 18.62 16.91 -10.39
N TRP A 345 17.34 16.81 -10.77
CA TRP A 345 16.22 17.37 -10.01
C TRP A 345 15.08 16.36 -9.85
N HIS A 346 14.40 16.44 -8.71
CA HIS A 346 13.03 15.97 -8.58
C HIS A 346 12.16 16.85 -9.47
N MET A 347 11.25 16.26 -10.23
CA MET A 347 10.38 17.00 -11.15
C MET A 347 8.93 16.62 -10.93
N ARG A 348 8.06 17.63 -10.99
CA ARG A 348 6.61 17.45 -10.90
C ARG A 348 5.88 18.56 -11.65
N SER A 349 4.86 18.21 -12.42
CA SER A 349 3.94 19.19 -13.00
C SER A 349 2.67 19.30 -12.14
N LEU A 350 2.14 20.51 -12.01
CA LEU A 350 0.89 20.78 -11.30
C LEU A 350 0.21 22.06 -11.82
N MET A 351 -1.02 22.28 -11.39
CA MET A 351 -1.78 23.50 -11.67
C MET A 351 -1.55 24.52 -10.55
N LEU A 352 -1.02 25.71 -10.87
CA LEU A 352 -0.94 26.83 -9.94
C LEU A 352 -2.14 27.76 -10.13
N PRO A 353 -2.94 28.03 -9.07
CA PRO A 353 -4.03 28.98 -9.17
C PRO A 353 -3.55 30.38 -9.60
N GLY A 354 -4.07 30.85 -10.74
CA GLY A 354 -3.74 32.15 -11.32
C GLY A 354 -2.54 32.14 -12.28
N GLU A 355 -1.73 31.08 -12.31
CA GLU A 355 -0.60 30.95 -13.26
C GLU A 355 -0.85 29.87 -14.32
N GLY A 356 -1.64 28.84 -14.00
CA GLY A 356 -1.91 27.72 -14.92
C GLY A 356 -0.98 26.52 -14.69
N PRO A 357 -0.91 25.61 -15.68
CA PRO A 357 -0.01 24.45 -15.63
C PRO A 357 1.45 24.90 -15.54
N ILE A 358 2.24 24.24 -14.70
CA ILE A 358 3.66 24.54 -14.55
C ILE A 358 4.47 23.28 -14.27
N LEU A 359 5.73 23.27 -14.73
CA LEU A 359 6.74 22.30 -14.29
C LEU A 359 7.56 22.88 -13.14
N LEU A 360 7.53 22.21 -12.01
CA LEU A 360 8.31 22.51 -10.82
C LEU A 360 9.40 21.46 -10.63
N ALA A 361 10.45 21.88 -9.95
CA ALA A 361 11.55 21.02 -9.57
C ALA A 361 12.12 21.37 -8.20
N GLN A 362 12.81 20.40 -7.60
CA GLN A 362 13.54 20.56 -6.35
C GLN A 362 14.84 19.76 -6.40
N GLU A 363 15.87 20.23 -5.72
CA GLU A 363 17.17 19.56 -5.72
C GLU A 363 17.21 18.38 -4.74
N MET A 364 18.11 17.43 -5.01
CA MET A 364 18.44 16.38 -4.06
C MET A 364 18.98 16.99 -2.76
N GLY A 365 18.59 16.40 -1.64
CA GLY A 365 19.19 16.70 -0.34
C GLY A 365 20.65 16.27 -0.24
N VAL A 366 21.34 16.78 0.76
CA VAL A 366 22.68 16.35 1.16
C VAL A 366 22.60 15.68 2.54
N GLN A 367 23.59 14.83 2.87
CA GLN A 367 23.70 14.18 4.19
C GLN A 367 22.42 13.41 4.59
N GLY A 368 21.97 12.50 3.72
CA GLY A 368 20.81 11.65 4.00
C GLY A 368 19.45 12.35 3.92
N ARG A 369 19.36 13.57 3.37
CA ARG A 369 18.09 14.23 3.05
C ARG A 369 17.70 13.99 1.60
N GLU A 370 16.39 13.92 1.34
CA GLU A 370 15.78 13.72 0.04
C GLU A 370 15.72 15.01 -0.76
N PHE A 371 15.39 16.12 -0.08
CA PHE A 371 15.14 17.41 -0.72
C PHE A 371 16.04 18.51 -0.16
N SER A 372 16.52 19.39 -1.03
CA SER A 372 17.25 20.61 -0.66
C SER A 372 16.69 21.83 -1.39
N GLY A 373 16.79 22.98 -0.72
CA GLY A 373 16.46 24.27 -1.31
C GLY A 373 14.96 24.47 -1.60
N PRO A 374 14.61 25.61 -2.22
CA PRO A 374 13.24 25.92 -2.58
C PRO A 374 12.76 25.04 -3.73
N VAL A 375 11.45 24.81 -3.79
CA VAL A 375 10.80 24.38 -5.03
C VAL A 375 10.90 25.53 -6.04
N PHE A 376 11.34 25.25 -7.26
CA PHE A 376 11.56 26.27 -8.30
C PHE A 376 10.89 25.89 -9.63
N ARG A 377 10.59 26.91 -10.44
CA ARG A 377 10.03 26.72 -11.78
C ARG A 377 11.11 26.21 -12.73
N VAL A 378 10.79 25.23 -13.57
CA VAL A 378 11.67 24.80 -14.65
C VAL A 378 11.36 25.60 -15.90
N ARG A 379 12.41 26.05 -16.61
CA ARG A 379 12.30 26.75 -17.89
C ARG A 379 13.35 26.22 -18.86
N LEU A 380 13.19 26.53 -20.13
CA LEU A 380 14.23 26.33 -21.14
C LEU A 380 15.12 27.57 -21.25
N ALA A 381 16.43 27.37 -21.30
CA ALA A 381 17.43 28.35 -21.68
C ALA A 381 18.08 27.87 -22.98
N GLY A 382 17.53 28.30 -24.12
CA GLY A 382 17.84 27.70 -25.41
C GLY A 382 17.36 26.26 -25.43
N THR A 383 18.29 25.31 -25.62
CA THR A 383 17.98 23.89 -25.50
C THR A 383 18.12 23.36 -24.09
N GLU A 384 18.73 24.03 -23.12
CA GLU A 384 19.00 23.43 -21.81
C GLU A 384 17.88 23.68 -20.79
N LEU A 385 17.73 22.77 -19.83
CA LEU A 385 16.87 23.00 -18.67
C LEU A 385 17.56 23.98 -17.71
N ALA A 386 16.84 24.99 -17.26
CA ALA A 386 17.35 25.99 -16.34
C ALA A 386 16.40 26.21 -15.15
N LYS A 387 17.00 26.56 -14.01
CA LYS A 387 16.24 27.02 -12.84
C LYS A 387 15.60 28.38 -13.12
N GLY A 388 14.31 28.48 -12.83
CA GLY A 388 13.52 29.70 -12.78
C GLY A 388 13.35 30.21 -11.35
N GLY A 389 12.38 31.10 -11.16
CA GLY A 389 12.07 31.65 -9.83
C GLY A 389 11.46 30.62 -8.88
N ALA A 390 11.65 30.82 -7.58
CA ALA A 390 11.08 30.00 -6.53
C ALA A 390 9.54 30.01 -6.58
N ALA A 391 8.93 28.84 -6.40
CA ALA A 391 7.49 28.69 -6.25
C ALA A 391 7.08 29.00 -4.81
N GLU A 392 5.93 29.64 -4.66
CA GLU A 392 5.32 29.87 -3.35
C GLU A 392 4.61 28.59 -2.89
N VAL A 393 5.23 27.91 -1.91
CA VAL A 393 4.78 26.64 -1.33
C VAL A 393 4.75 26.76 0.20
N PRO A 394 3.98 25.92 0.92
CA PRO A 394 3.96 25.95 2.39
C PRO A 394 5.35 25.78 2.98
N ALA A 395 5.60 26.39 4.14
CA ALA A 395 6.85 26.22 4.85
C ALA A 395 7.11 24.73 5.14
N LYS A 396 8.31 24.24 4.79
CA LYS A 396 8.77 22.84 4.95
C LYS A 396 8.12 21.81 4.01
N ALA A 397 7.26 22.22 3.08
CA ALA A 397 6.75 21.34 2.04
C ALA A 397 7.86 20.91 1.08
N ASN A 398 7.83 19.66 0.63
CA ASN A 398 8.63 19.16 -0.48
C ASN A 398 7.80 19.09 -1.77
N LEU A 399 8.46 18.93 -2.91
CA LEU A 399 7.83 18.94 -4.23
C LEU A 399 6.61 18.00 -4.38
N TYR A 400 6.58 16.87 -3.67
CA TYR A 400 5.57 15.82 -3.85
C TYR A 400 4.45 15.86 -2.82
N ASP A 401 4.57 16.62 -1.73
CA ASP A 401 3.61 16.53 -0.62
C ASP A 401 2.38 17.44 -0.75
N PHE A 402 2.36 18.39 -1.69
CA PHE A 402 1.29 19.40 -1.76
C PHE A 402 0.60 19.51 -3.13
N THR A 403 -0.61 20.05 -3.13
CA THR A 403 -1.29 20.62 -4.31
C THR A 403 -2.02 21.90 -3.89
N PRO A 404 -1.79 23.04 -4.57
CA PRO A 404 -2.49 24.27 -4.27
C PRO A 404 -3.91 24.28 -4.84
N PHE A 405 -4.82 24.96 -4.14
CA PHE A 405 -6.18 25.21 -4.61
C PHE A 405 -6.69 26.55 -4.10
N ARG A 406 -7.80 27.03 -4.67
CA ARG A 406 -8.52 28.20 -4.18
C ARG A 406 -9.73 27.76 -3.40
N PHE A 407 -9.92 28.35 -2.24
CA PHE A 407 -11.17 28.30 -1.52
C PHE A 407 -11.63 29.73 -1.26
N LYS A 408 -12.72 30.13 -1.92
CA LYS A 408 -13.12 31.54 -2.03
C LYS A 408 -11.94 32.36 -2.58
N ASP A 409 -11.57 33.45 -1.93
CA ASP A 409 -10.46 34.31 -2.35
C ASP A 409 -9.09 33.91 -1.78
N ARG A 410 -9.01 32.81 -1.03
CA ARG A 410 -7.78 32.36 -0.36
C ARG A 410 -7.10 31.25 -1.15
N LYS A 411 -5.78 31.37 -1.32
CA LYS A 411 -4.91 30.28 -1.75
C LYS A 411 -4.62 29.38 -0.54
N LEU A 412 -4.92 28.10 -0.68
CA LEU A 412 -4.66 27.04 0.30
C LEU A 412 -3.91 25.90 -0.37
N PHE A 413 -3.39 24.99 0.44
CA PHE A 413 -2.67 23.81 -0.02
C PHE A 413 -3.27 22.57 0.63
N ALA A 414 -3.54 21.54 -0.17
CA ALA A 414 -3.80 20.20 0.32
C ALA A 414 -2.46 19.47 0.41
N CYS A 415 -2.09 19.01 1.61
CA CYS A 415 -0.78 18.43 1.88
C CYS A 415 -0.92 17.05 2.53
N LEU A 416 -0.19 16.04 2.04
CA LEU A 416 -0.09 14.75 2.72
C LEU A 416 1.04 14.79 3.77
N GLY A 417 0.67 14.72 5.04
CA GLY A 417 1.60 14.68 6.15
C GLY A 417 2.40 13.38 6.21
N ALA A 418 3.57 13.42 6.85
CA ALA A 418 4.42 12.24 7.05
C ALA A 418 3.73 11.13 7.90
N ASP A 419 2.73 11.52 8.69
CA ASP A 419 1.87 10.65 9.49
C ASP A 419 0.71 10.00 8.69
N GLY A 420 0.54 10.43 7.43
CA GLY A 420 -0.44 9.93 6.48
C GLY A 420 -1.77 10.67 6.49
N TYR A 421 -1.91 11.81 7.16
CA TYR A 421 -3.16 12.59 7.10
C TYR A 421 -3.12 13.64 5.98
N LEU A 422 -4.28 13.88 5.36
CA LEU A 422 -4.47 14.97 4.40
C LEU A 422 -4.78 16.25 5.17
N ASN A 423 -3.86 17.20 5.14
CA ASN A 423 -3.95 18.48 5.83
C ASN A 423 -4.29 19.60 4.85
N ILE A 424 -5.13 20.55 5.28
CA ILE A 424 -5.32 21.83 4.60
C ILE A 424 -4.43 22.86 5.27
N VAL A 425 -3.54 23.45 4.49
CA VAL A 425 -2.45 24.29 4.98
C VAL A 425 -2.55 25.68 4.36
N ALA A 426 -2.41 26.72 5.18
CA ALA A 426 -2.31 28.10 4.74
C ALA A 426 -0.90 28.44 4.22
N PRO A 427 -0.70 29.53 3.46
CA PRO A 427 0.63 29.88 2.92
C PRO A 427 1.73 30.07 3.97
N ASP A 428 1.38 30.44 5.19
CA ASP A 428 2.30 30.56 6.33
C ASP A 428 2.69 29.20 6.97
N GLY A 429 2.12 28.10 6.48
CA GLY A 429 2.35 26.75 6.99
C GLY A 429 1.40 26.31 8.10
N GLN A 430 0.43 27.15 8.51
CA GLN A 430 -0.55 26.75 9.51
C GLN A 430 -1.51 25.70 8.96
N VAL A 431 -1.64 24.58 9.67
CA VAL A 431 -2.68 23.57 9.39
C VAL A 431 -4.02 24.12 9.88
N VAL A 432 -4.97 24.29 8.97
CA VAL A 432 -6.31 24.81 9.24
C VAL A 432 -7.41 23.74 9.17
N GLY A 433 -7.06 22.53 8.73
CA GLY A 433 -7.94 21.35 8.71
C GLY A 433 -7.14 20.07 8.45
N SER A 434 -7.69 18.93 8.84
CA SER A 434 -7.09 17.61 8.63
C SER A 434 -8.18 16.59 8.33
N SER A 435 -7.85 15.55 7.57
CA SER A 435 -8.67 14.36 7.44
C SER A 435 -8.78 13.61 8.78
N VAL A 436 -9.87 12.87 8.95
CA VAL A 436 -10.09 11.99 10.11
C VAL A 436 -9.33 10.68 9.97
N ASP A 437 -9.26 10.17 8.73
CA ASP A 437 -8.54 8.94 8.40
C ASP A 437 -7.25 9.23 7.66
N LYS A 438 -6.33 8.26 7.69
CA LYS A 438 -5.11 8.30 6.87
C LYS A 438 -5.45 8.13 5.39
N MET A 439 -4.71 8.85 4.56
CA MET A 439 -4.81 8.90 3.12
C MET A 439 -3.40 8.81 2.50
N GLY A 440 -3.35 8.67 1.19
CA GLY A 440 -2.11 8.44 0.45
C GLY A 440 -1.62 7.01 0.61
N GLY A 441 -0.33 6.87 0.91
CA GLY A 441 0.39 5.59 0.90
C GLY A 441 0.96 5.30 -0.49
N SER A 442 2.28 5.17 -0.55
CA SER A 442 3.04 4.92 -1.77
C SER A 442 4.17 3.93 -1.50
N GLU A 443 4.45 3.08 -2.48
CA GLU A 443 5.61 2.21 -2.55
C GLU A 443 6.78 2.87 -3.30
N SER A 444 6.63 4.09 -3.85
CA SER A 444 7.74 4.85 -4.43
C SER A 444 8.62 5.42 -3.32
N TYR A 445 9.93 5.16 -3.39
CA TYR A 445 10.88 5.58 -2.37
C TYR A 445 12.25 5.98 -2.93
N LEU A 446 13.00 6.68 -2.08
CA LEU A 446 14.43 6.99 -2.24
C LEU A 446 15.20 6.32 -1.09
N GLU A 447 16.37 5.76 -1.40
CA GLU A 447 17.29 5.26 -0.38
C GLU A 447 18.30 6.34 -0.06
N MET A 448 18.31 6.78 1.19
CA MET A 448 19.15 7.87 1.66
C MET A 448 20.23 7.29 2.56
N THR A 449 21.49 7.53 2.21
CA THR A 449 22.64 7.14 3.02
C THR A 449 23.08 8.32 3.88
N GLU A 450 23.15 8.11 5.20
CA GLU A 450 23.80 9.06 6.09
C GLU A 450 25.28 8.73 6.20
N ASP A 451 26.17 9.65 5.79
CA ASP A 451 27.60 9.50 6.01
C ASP A 451 27.93 9.83 7.47
N VAL A 452 27.95 8.80 8.32
CA VAL A 452 28.43 8.89 9.71
C VAL A 452 29.77 8.17 9.86
N GLN A 453 30.67 8.71 10.70
CA GLN A 453 32.04 8.17 10.89
C GLN A 453 32.10 6.71 11.37
N SER A 454 30.99 6.12 11.85
CA SER A 454 30.90 4.73 12.31
C SER A 454 30.34 3.74 11.29
N GLY A 455 30.21 4.13 10.02
CA GLY A 455 29.52 3.36 8.98
C GLY A 455 28.05 3.79 8.88
N GLY A 456 27.67 4.29 7.70
CA GLY A 456 26.35 4.89 7.46
C GLY A 456 25.20 3.88 7.49
N GLU A 457 24.10 4.23 8.14
CA GLU A 457 22.84 3.52 7.99
C GLU A 457 22.08 4.07 6.77
N SER A 458 21.63 3.18 5.87
CA SER A 458 20.70 3.55 4.80
C SER A 458 19.27 3.58 5.33
N ARG A 459 18.54 4.65 5.04
CA ARG A 459 17.11 4.78 5.35
C ARG A 459 16.29 4.87 4.07
N ILE A 460 15.10 4.27 4.11
CA ILE A 460 14.13 4.35 3.02
C ILE A 460 13.20 5.52 3.29
N SER A 461 13.09 6.42 2.32
CA SER A 461 12.14 7.53 2.35
C SER A 461 11.07 7.36 1.30
N TYR A 462 9.83 7.20 1.76
CA TYR A 462 8.68 7.04 0.88
C TYR A 462 8.16 8.40 0.42
N LEU A 463 7.96 8.52 -0.89
CA LEU A 463 7.39 9.71 -1.49
C LEU A 463 5.87 9.73 -1.26
N PRO A 464 5.27 10.89 -0.96
CA PRO A 464 3.82 11.02 -0.88
C PRO A 464 3.14 10.63 -2.20
N SER A 465 1.94 10.07 -2.09
CA SER A 465 1.09 9.83 -3.26
C SER A 465 0.58 11.15 -3.84
N ARG A 466 0.19 11.12 -5.11
CA ARG A 466 -0.34 12.31 -5.77
C ARG A 466 -1.64 12.80 -5.12
N ILE A 467 -1.79 14.12 -5.08
CA ILE A 467 -3.03 14.83 -4.75
C ILE A 467 -3.42 15.67 -5.97
N VAL A 468 -4.67 15.60 -6.41
CA VAL A 468 -5.20 16.43 -7.50
C VAL A 468 -6.42 17.17 -7.02
N VAL A 469 -6.57 18.45 -7.36
CA VAL A 469 -7.82 19.18 -7.18
C VAL A 469 -8.52 19.25 -8.53
N ASN A 470 -9.75 18.74 -8.60
CA ASN A 470 -10.51 18.74 -9.86
C ASN A 470 -11.24 20.08 -10.09
N GLU A 471 -11.96 20.18 -11.20
CA GLU A 471 -12.67 21.39 -11.62
C GLU A 471 -13.82 21.77 -10.65
N ASN A 472 -14.36 20.79 -9.92
CA ASN A 472 -15.37 21.01 -8.87
C ASN A 472 -14.76 21.49 -7.55
N GLY A 473 -13.43 21.61 -7.47
CA GLY A 473 -12.72 21.95 -6.23
C GLY A 473 -12.58 20.80 -5.25
N GLU A 474 -12.85 19.56 -5.68
CA GLU A 474 -12.70 18.36 -4.86
C GLU A 474 -11.24 17.92 -4.85
N ILE A 475 -10.74 17.57 -3.67
CA ILE A 475 -9.37 17.09 -3.45
C ILE A 475 -9.39 15.57 -3.58
N VAL A 476 -8.87 15.08 -4.71
CA VAL A 476 -8.79 13.67 -5.06
C VAL A 476 -7.46 13.09 -4.60
N VAL A 477 -7.52 12.00 -3.83
CA VAL A 477 -6.36 11.38 -3.18
C VAL A 477 -6.55 9.85 -3.11
N PRO A 478 -5.51 9.05 -3.34
CA PRO A 478 -5.57 7.61 -3.12
C PRO A 478 -5.58 7.28 -1.63
N VAL A 479 -6.11 6.13 -1.29
CA VAL A 479 -6.05 5.54 0.06
C VAL A 479 -5.56 4.11 -0.10
N ASN A 480 -4.26 3.92 0.08
CA ASN A 480 -3.63 2.60 0.04
C ASN A 480 -3.51 2.05 1.46
N THR A 481 -4.08 0.86 1.67
CA THR A 481 -4.03 0.15 2.95
C THR A 481 -3.26 -1.16 2.79
N GLY A 482 -2.39 -1.43 3.75
CA GLY A 482 -1.54 -2.59 3.72
C GLY A 482 -0.57 -2.63 4.89
N PHE A 483 0.53 -3.33 4.67
CA PHE A 483 1.51 -3.62 5.69
C PHE A 483 2.68 -2.65 5.62
N SER A 484 3.22 -2.28 6.79
CA SER A 484 4.49 -1.58 6.89
C SER A 484 5.38 -2.25 7.94
N LEU A 485 6.59 -2.62 7.55
CA LEU A 485 7.62 -3.20 8.43
C LEU A 485 8.66 -2.15 8.78
N LEU A 486 8.75 -1.78 10.07
CA LEU A 486 9.80 -0.90 10.63
C LEU A 486 10.00 0.43 9.86
N SER A 487 8.96 0.93 9.17
CA SER A 487 9.05 2.04 8.20
C SER A 487 10.02 1.83 7.04
N ARG A 488 10.66 0.66 6.92
CA ARG A 488 11.61 0.30 5.85
C ARG A 488 10.90 -0.29 4.64
N VAL A 489 9.90 -1.15 4.85
CA VAL A 489 9.12 -1.75 3.76
C VAL A 489 7.67 -1.33 3.90
N ARG A 490 7.07 -0.85 2.80
CA ARG A 490 5.63 -0.64 2.65
C ARG A 490 5.15 -1.52 1.51
N MET A 491 4.08 -2.25 1.76
CA MET A 491 3.40 -3.05 0.75
C MET A 491 1.91 -2.87 0.90
N PHE A 492 1.27 -2.43 -0.17
CA PHE A 492 -0.17 -2.19 -0.16
C PHE A 492 -0.89 -3.31 -0.90
N SER A 493 -1.97 -3.79 -0.28
CA SER A 493 -2.79 -4.90 -0.79
C SER A 493 -4.23 -4.48 -1.08
N LYS A 494 -4.61 -3.28 -0.62
CA LYS A 494 -5.91 -2.66 -0.85
C LYS A 494 -5.73 -1.21 -1.27
N SER A 495 -6.53 -0.77 -2.20
CA SER A 495 -6.55 0.62 -2.64
C SER A 495 -7.98 1.12 -2.86
N GLU A 496 -8.16 2.42 -2.72
CA GLU A 496 -9.39 3.15 -2.98
C GLU A 496 -9.02 4.57 -3.41
N MET A 497 -9.86 5.22 -4.22
CA MET A 497 -9.76 6.64 -4.52
C MET A 497 -10.82 7.39 -3.74
N LYS A 498 -10.43 8.46 -3.04
CA LYS A 498 -11.36 9.36 -2.35
C LYS A 498 -11.29 10.75 -2.94
N ALA A 499 -12.43 11.43 -2.97
CA ALA A 499 -12.53 12.86 -3.22
C ALA A 499 -13.11 13.55 -2.00
N MET A 500 -12.41 14.60 -1.56
CA MET A 500 -12.76 15.37 -0.37
C MET A 500 -13.20 16.78 -0.75
N THR A 501 -14.22 17.30 -0.07
CA THR A 501 -14.62 18.70 -0.15
C THR A 501 -14.17 19.44 1.11
N TRP A 502 -13.71 20.68 0.95
CA TRP A 502 -13.36 21.57 2.05
C TRP A 502 -14.44 22.65 2.21
N ASP A 503 -15.08 22.71 3.39
CA ASP A 503 -16.16 23.68 3.66
C ASP A 503 -15.67 24.99 4.32
N GLY A 504 -14.36 25.10 4.58
CA GLY A 504 -13.75 26.18 5.34
C GLY A 504 -13.37 25.81 6.78
N SER A 505 -13.80 24.64 7.25
CA SER A 505 -13.52 24.14 8.59
C SER A 505 -13.24 22.63 8.65
N THR A 506 -13.90 21.83 7.82
CA THR A 506 -13.81 20.37 7.82
C THR A 506 -13.64 19.81 6.41
N LEU A 507 -12.89 18.71 6.33
CA LEU A 507 -12.84 17.86 5.13
C LEU A 507 -13.96 16.82 5.21
N ARG A 508 -14.74 16.70 4.14
CA ARG A 508 -15.85 15.73 4.02
C ARG A 508 -15.72 14.92 2.76
N ASP A 509 -16.07 13.64 2.82
CA ASP A 509 -16.13 12.78 1.65
C ASP A 509 -17.17 13.35 0.66
N ALA A 510 -16.73 13.64 -0.56
CA ALA A 510 -17.60 13.97 -1.69
C ALA A 510 -18.07 12.70 -2.38
N TRP A 511 -17.10 11.82 -2.69
CA TRP A 511 -17.31 10.48 -3.22
C TRP A 511 -16.07 9.64 -2.97
N HIS A 512 -16.21 8.33 -3.13
CA HIS A 512 -15.09 7.41 -3.10
C HIS A 512 -15.35 6.25 -4.07
N SER A 513 -14.29 5.62 -4.57
CA SER A 513 -14.40 4.43 -5.40
C SER A 513 -14.72 3.20 -4.54
N ILE A 514 -15.08 2.09 -5.18
CA ILE A 514 -15.01 0.80 -4.51
C ILE A 514 -13.56 0.50 -4.11
N GLN A 515 -13.40 -0.24 -3.02
CA GLN A 515 -12.09 -0.71 -2.59
C GLN A 515 -11.67 -1.91 -3.45
N GLU A 516 -10.43 -1.91 -3.91
CA GLU A 516 -9.86 -2.93 -4.76
C GLU A 516 -8.69 -3.65 -4.10
N LYS A 517 -8.49 -4.93 -4.44
CA LYS A 517 -7.35 -5.74 -3.99
C LYS A 517 -6.10 -5.44 -4.83
N SER A 518 -5.60 -4.23 -4.70
CA SER A 518 -4.47 -3.72 -5.48
C SER A 518 -3.70 -2.66 -4.69
N TYR A 519 -2.49 -2.33 -5.15
CA TYR A 519 -1.79 -1.10 -4.78
C TYR A 519 -2.04 -0.08 -5.90
N LEU A 520 -2.57 1.10 -5.58
CA LEU A 520 -2.71 2.18 -6.55
C LEU A 520 -1.45 3.04 -6.54
N ALA A 521 -0.68 2.98 -7.63
CA ALA A 521 0.62 3.63 -7.72
C ALA A 521 0.53 5.11 -8.10
N ASP A 522 -0.32 5.45 -9.08
CA ASP A 522 -0.59 6.83 -9.46
C ASP A 522 -1.94 6.94 -10.21
N PHE A 523 -2.42 8.16 -10.40
CA PHE A 523 -3.65 8.43 -11.15
C PHE A 523 -3.65 9.77 -11.90
N ARG A 524 -4.57 9.92 -12.85
CA ARG A 524 -4.90 11.16 -13.55
C ARG A 524 -6.40 11.34 -13.70
N LEU A 525 -6.82 12.60 -13.82
CA LEU A 525 -8.16 12.97 -14.29
C LEU A 525 -8.02 13.46 -15.73
N ALA A 526 -8.30 12.60 -16.69
CA ALA A 526 -8.02 12.86 -18.10
C ALA A 526 -8.95 12.08 -19.04
N ASP A 527 -9.09 12.58 -20.27
CA ASP A 527 -9.78 11.87 -21.36
C ASP A 527 -8.83 10.83 -22.01
N ALA A 528 -8.55 9.74 -21.28
CA ALA A 528 -7.59 8.74 -21.74
C ALA A 528 -8.10 7.87 -22.90
N ASN A 529 -9.41 7.77 -23.10
CA ASN A 529 -10.02 6.93 -24.14
C ASN A 529 -10.44 7.73 -25.40
N ASN A 530 -10.09 9.02 -25.47
CA ASN A 530 -10.44 9.92 -26.57
C ASN A 530 -11.96 9.99 -26.82
N GLY A 531 -12.73 9.92 -25.74
CA GLY A 531 -14.20 9.95 -25.77
C GLY A 531 -14.79 11.36 -25.62
N GLY A 532 -13.96 12.37 -25.38
CA GLY A 532 -14.37 13.75 -25.14
C GLY A 532 -14.81 14.02 -23.70
N SER A 533 -14.54 13.12 -22.75
CA SER A 533 -14.92 13.28 -21.33
C SER A 533 -13.80 12.81 -20.42
N LYS A 534 -13.50 13.60 -19.38
CA LYS A 534 -12.51 13.21 -18.39
C LYS A 534 -12.98 11.99 -17.59
N ALA A 535 -12.04 11.09 -17.36
CA ALA A 535 -12.21 9.89 -16.55
C ALA A 535 -11.13 9.87 -15.46
N LEU A 536 -11.37 9.06 -14.43
CA LEU A 536 -10.33 8.70 -13.47
C LEU A 536 -9.50 7.58 -14.08
N VAL A 537 -8.24 7.88 -14.38
CA VAL A 537 -7.26 6.94 -14.95
C VAL A 537 -6.33 6.54 -13.82
N THR A 538 -6.38 5.28 -13.38
CA THR A 538 -5.47 4.79 -12.34
C THR A 538 -4.52 3.77 -12.93
N VAL A 539 -3.32 3.69 -12.38
CA VAL A 539 -2.42 2.57 -12.61
C VAL A 539 -2.22 1.82 -11.30
N VAL A 540 -2.54 0.52 -11.33
CA VAL A 540 -2.52 -0.33 -10.14
C VAL A 540 -1.53 -1.47 -10.32
N ALA A 541 -0.97 -1.94 -9.21
CA ALA A 541 -0.16 -3.14 -9.13
C ALA A 541 -0.90 -4.18 -8.30
N PHE A 542 -1.13 -5.36 -8.87
CA PHE A 542 -1.72 -6.46 -8.12
C PHE A 542 -0.66 -7.09 -7.20
N PRO A 543 -1.02 -7.44 -5.96
CA PRO A 543 -0.14 -8.24 -5.11
C PRO A 543 0.21 -9.52 -5.85
N ASP A 544 1.51 -9.80 -5.98
CA ASP A 544 1.98 -11.10 -6.44
C ASP A 544 2.57 -11.82 -5.22
N TYR A 545 2.13 -13.05 -5.02
CA TYR A 545 2.55 -13.88 -3.88
C TYR A 545 3.89 -14.55 -4.14
N ASN A 546 4.44 -14.45 -5.36
CA ASN A 546 5.81 -14.84 -5.67
C ASN A 546 6.75 -13.61 -5.56
N PRO A 547 7.62 -13.54 -4.54
CA PRO A 547 8.51 -12.39 -4.34
C PRO A 547 9.58 -12.23 -5.43
N LEU A 548 9.78 -13.26 -6.27
CA LEU A 548 10.70 -13.25 -7.41
C LEU A 548 10.00 -12.96 -8.74
N ALA A 549 8.66 -13.03 -8.79
CA ALA A 549 7.91 -12.68 -9.99
C ALA A 549 7.74 -11.16 -10.05
N ALA A 550 7.88 -10.61 -11.27
CA ALA A 550 7.47 -9.24 -11.49
C ALA A 550 5.96 -9.13 -11.27
N ARG A 551 5.53 -8.23 -10.38
CA ARG A 551 4.11 -7.92 -10.16
C ARG A 551 3.41 -7.67 -11.49
N ARG A 552 2.10 -7.93 -11.53
CA ARG A 552 1.27 -7.53 -12.66
C ARG A 552 0.68 -6.17 -12.36
N ALA A 553 0.59 -5.35 -13.39
CA ALA A 553 -0.06 -4.04 -13.33
C ALA A 553 -1.17 -3.93 -14.37
N ALA A 554 -2.09 -3.01 -14.15
CA ALA A 554 -3.12 -2.66 -15.12
C ALA A 554 -3.47 -1.17 -15.02
N LEU A 555 -3.97 -0.62 -16.13
CA LEU A 555 -4.67 0.64 -16.15
C LEU A 555 -6.16 0.38 -15.91
N HIS A 556 -6.78 1.15 -15.02
CA HIS A 556 -8.23 1.22 -14.89
C HIS A 556 -8.72 2.62 -15.30
N ILE A 557 -9.83 2.68 -16.04
CA ILE A 557 -10.45 3.94 -16.46
C ILE A 557 -11.90 3.95 -15.97
N TYR A 558 -12.17 4.72 -14.93
CA TYR A 558 -13.49 4.89 -14.32
C TYR A 558 -14.16 6.12 -14.86
N LYS A 559 -15.46 6.02 -15.15
CA LYS A 559 -16.27 7.20 -15.37
C LYS A 559 -16.40 7.96 -14.05
N LEU A 560 -16.22 9.27 -14.09
CA LEU A 560 -16.52 10.13 -12.96
C LEU A 560 -18.06 10.26 -12.82
N PRO A 561 -18.57 10.39 -11.59
CA PRO A 561 -20.01 10.52 -11.32
C PRO A 561 -20.64 11.81 -11.86
#